data_AF-A0A8T4TP01-F1
#
_entry.id   AF-A0A8T4TP01-F1
#
_cell.length_a   1.000
_cell.length_b   1.000
_cell.length_c   1.000
_cell.angle_alpha   90.00
_cell.angle_beta   90.00
_cell.angle_gamma   90.00
#
_symmetry.space_group_name_H-M   'P 1'
#
loop_
_entity.id
_entity.type
_entity.pdbx_description
1 polymer ?
#
loop_
_entity_poly.entity_id
_entity_poly.type
_entity_poly.pdbx_seq_one_letter_code
_entity_poly.pdbx_strand_id
1 'polypeptide(L)'
;MTKKDLTSENSDNELKEEKLGEVVDDLPKTKEVVTANLAGEVVIAESNDVTRELYDKTRYGEPTEDKKFQYSLIEAFYLMERGKFNVVDNKSKKISNDDFLKKARKLEPNFWVRYVVFKDLRKRGYIVKTALKFGADFRVYDRGVKPGEDHARWIVYPVYETSSQSWYEFTAKNRVAHSTRKRLLIAIVDNESDCVYYEIKWMRP
;
A
#
# COMPACT_ATOMS: atom_id res chain seq x y z
N MET A 1 -48.39 -61.70 -47.17
CA MET A 1 -48.47 -61.23 -48.57
C MET A 1 -48.21 -59.72 -48.56
N THR A 2 -47.30 -59.07 -49.28
CA THR A 2 -46.16 -59.42 -50.15
C THR A 2 -45.37 -58.11 -50.32
N LYS A 3 -44.05 -58.23 -50.52
CA LYS A 3 -42.97 -57.22 -50.63
C LYS A 3 -43.17 -56.02 -51.58
N LYS A 4 -42.40 -54.94 -51.33
CA LYS A 4 -41.35 -54.32 -52.21
C LYS A 4 -40.84 -53.02 -51.55
N ASP A 5 -39.60 -52.93 -51.06
CA ASP A 5 -38.30 -52.73 -51.75
C ASP A 5 -38.09 -51.36 -52.41
N LEU A 6 -36.98 -50.68 -52.04
CA LEU A 6 -36.08 -49.73 -52.77
C LEU A 6 -35.48 -48.70 -51.77
N THR A 7 -34.27 -48.93 -51.19
CA THR A 7 -32.92 -48.41 -51.57
C THR A 7 -32.84 -46.89 -51.71
N SER A 8 -32.19 -46.20 -50.75
CA SER A 8 -30.81 -45.60 -50.78
C SER A 8 -30.96 -44.07 -50.85
N GLU A 9 -30.32 -43.23 -50.03
CA GLU A 9 -28.89 -42.97 -49.90
C GLU A 9 -28.60 -42.17 -48.61
N ASN A 10 -27.37 -42.35 -48.09
CA ASN A 10 -26.69 -41.49 -47.12
C ASN A 10 -26.64 -40.03 -47.64
N SER A 11 -26.54 -38.97 -46.82
CA SER A 11 -25.44 -38.75 -45.89
C SER A 11 -25.67 -37.50 -45.01
N ASP A 12 -24.89 -37.44 -43.94
CA ASP A 12 -24.44 -36.23 -43.23
C ASP A 12 -25.37 -35.57 -42.22
N ASN A 13 -25.31 -36.04 -40.98
CA ASN A 13 -24.83 -35.14 -39.93
C ASN A 13 -24.24 -35.90 -38.74
N GLU A 14 -22.91 -35.84 -38.65
CA GLU A 14 -22.11 -36.21 -37.48
C GLU A 14 -22.56 -35.42 -36.25
N LEU A 15 -23.11 -36.08 -35.24
CA LEU A 15 -23.17 -35.54 -33.88
C LEU A 15 -21.95 -36.06 -33.12
N LYS A 16 -20.93 -35.19 -33.07
CA LYS A 16 -19.68 -35.33 -32.34
C LYS A 16 -19.94 -35.45 -30.85
N GLU A 17 -19.21 -36.38 -30.24
CA GLU A 17 -18.99 -36.47 -28.80
C GLU A 17 -18.42 -35.14 -28.28
N GLU A 18 -19.25 -34.33 -27.61
CA GLU A 18 -18.76 -33.20 -26.83
C GLU A 18 -18.25 -33.71 -25.48
N LYS A 19 -16.93 -33.62 -25.33
CA LYS A 19 -16.15 -33.91 -24.13
C LYS A 19 -16.73 -33.16 -22.92
N LEU A 20 -16.88 -33.88 -21.81
CA LEU A 20 -16.92 -33.29 -20.48
C LEU A 20 -15.67 -32.42 -20.31
N GLY A 21 -15.83 -31.10 -20.43
CA GLY A 21 -14.82 -30.14 -20.03
C GLY A 21 -14.63 -30.22 -18.53
N GLU A 22 -13.39 -30.48 -18.12
CA GLU A 22 -12.94 -30.30 -16.75
C GLU A 22 -13.32 -28.88 -16.30
N VAL A 23 -14.22 -28.80 -15.32
CA VAL A 23 -14.41 -27.60 -14.52
C VAL A 23 -13.14 -27.48 -13.69
N VAL A 24 -12.13 -26.81 -14.24
CA VAL A 24 -10.97 -26.39 -13.48
C VAL A 24 -11.48 -25.36 -12.48
N ASP A 25 -11.67 -25.84 -11.26
CA ASP A 25 -12.01 -25.08 -10.07
C ASP A 25 -10.92 -24.02 -9.88
N ASP A 26 -11.17 -22.81 -10.40
CA ASP A 26 -10.28 -21.65 -10.28
C ASP A 26 -10.44 -21.10 -8.86
N LEU A 27 -10.02 -21.91 -7.88
CA LEU A 27 -9.87 -21.53 -6.49
C LEU A 27 -8.98 -20.27 -6.47
N PRO A 28 -9.43 -19.17 -5.86
CA PRO A 28 -8.63 -17.95 -5.81
C PRO A 28 -7.30 -18.29 -5.15
N LYS A 29 -6.20 -18.15 -5.90
CA LYS A 29 -4.82 -18.30 -5.41
C LYS A 29 -4.75 -17.66 -4.02
N THR A 30 -4.53 -18.49 -3.00
CA THR A 30 -4.36 -18.04 -1.62
C THR A 30 -3.35 -16.91 -1.64
N LYS A 31 -3.78 -15.68 -1.37
CA LYS A 31 -2.87 -14.53 -1.28
C LYS A 31 -1.77 -14.89 -0.28
N GLU A 32 -0.56 -15.11 -0.75
CA GLU A 32 0.57 -15.44 0.12
C GLU A 32 0.78 -14.29 1.12
N VAL A 33 0.67 -14.60 2.40
CA VAL A 33 0.77 -13.63 3.50
C VAL A 33 2.21 -13.61 3.99
N VAL A 34 2.81 -12.42 4.03
CA VAL A 34 4.18 -12.23 4.54
C VAL A 34 4.18 -12.28 6.06
N THR A 35 5.00 -13.14 6.64
CA THR A 35 5.28 -13.12 8.08
C THR A 35 6.40 -12.12 8.36
N ALA A 36 6.18 -11.21 9.30
CA ALA A 36 7.15 -10.16 9.65
C ALA A 36 7.28 -10.00 11.17
N ASN A 37 8.48 -9.69 11.65
CA ASN A 37 8.78 -9.50 13.07
C ASN A 37 8.74 -8.01 13.44
N LEU A 38 8.09 -7.67 14.55
CA LEU A 38 8.15 -6.33 15.13
C LEU A 38 9.45 -6.15 15.91
N ALA A 39 10.36 -5.30 15.43
CA ALA A 39 11.66 -5.02 16.03
C ALA A 39 11.78 -3.53 16.39
N GLY A 40 11.35 -3.15 17.59
CA GLY A 40 11.36 -1.77 18.05
C GLY A 40 10.42 -0.88 17.23
N GLU A 41 10.98 0.10 16.52
CA GLU A 41 10.24 1.08 15.69
C GLU A 41 10.05 0.62 14.23
N VAL A 42 10.49 -0.59 13.90
CA VAL A 42 10.42 -1.12 12.53
C VAL A 42 9.87 -2.53 12.51
N VAL A 43 9.36 -2.93 11.34
CA VAL A 43 8.90 -4.30 11.08
C VAL A 43 9.80 -4.92 10.02
N ILE A 44 10.32 -6.13 10.29
CA ILE A 44 11.31 -6.79 9.45
C ILE A 44 10.73 -8.08 8.89
N ALA A 45 10.82 -8.26 7.58
CA ALA A 45 10.49 -9.52 6.91
C ALA A 45 11.71 -10.07 6.18
N GLU A 46 11.82 -11.39 6.09
CA GLU A 46 12.86 -12.04 5.27
C GLU A 46 12.61 -11.79 3.78
N SER A 47 13.68 -11.72 2.98
CA SER A 47 13.55 -11.59 1.52
C SER A 47 13.07 -12.90 0.91
N ASN A 48 11.90 -12.85 0.30
CA ASN A 48 11.27 -13.90 -0.51
C ASN A 48 10.58 -13.29 -1.73
N ASP A 49 10.04 -14.12 -2.61
CA ASP A 49 9.43 -13.64 -3.86
C ASP A 49 8.25 -12.69 -3.61
N VAL A 50 7.44 -12.94 -2.58
CA VAL A 50 6.30 -12.09 -2.19
C VAL A 50 6.75 -10.69 -1.75
N THR A 51 7.76 -10.60 -0.89
CA THR A 51 8.30 -9.31 -0.41
C THR A 51 8.97 -8.53 -1.53
N ARG A 52 9.68 -9.21 -2.44
CA ARG A 52 10.28 -8.59 -3.63
C ARG A 52 9.20 -8.06 -4.58
N GLU A 53 8.18 -8.87 -4.87
CA GLU A 53 7.05 -8.46 -5.69
C GLU A 53 6.31 -7.26 -5.09
N LEU A 54 6.11 -7.27 -3.77
CA LEU A 54 5.51 -6.16 -3.04
C LEU A 54 6.33 -4.88 -3.23
N TYR A 55 7.66 -4.96 -3.07
CA TYR A 55 8.55 -3.84 -3.31
C TYR A 55 8.52 -3.37 -4.78
N ASP A 56 8.53 -4.27 -5.75
CA ASP A 56 8.62 -3.91 -7.17
C ASP A 56 7.34 -3.30 -7.73
N LYS A 57 6.18 -3.80 -7.28
CA LYS A 57 4.88 -3.29 -7.71
C LYS A 57 4.48 -2.03 -6.96
N THR A 58 4.73 -1.97 -5.66
CA THR A 58 4.11 -0.94 -4.79
C THR A 58 5.10 -0.13 -3.97
N ARG A 59 6.38 -0.51 -3.99
CA ARG A 59 7.46 0.14 -3.24
C ARG A 59 7.16 0.24 -1.75
N TYR A 60 6.51 -0.79 -1.17
CA TYR A 60 6.44 -0.94 0.27
C TYR A 60 7.74 -1.53 0.80
N GLY A 61 8.18 -1.01 1.94
CA GLY A 61 9.42 -1.42 2.57
C GLY A 61 10.67 -0.94 1.83
N GLU A 62 11.82 -1.16 2.45
CA GLU A 62 13.15 -0.91 1.92
C GLU A 62 14.02 -2.16 2.10
N PRO A 63 14.76 -2.60 1.06
CA PRO A 63 15.69 -3.70 1.20
C PRO A 63 16.85 -3.31 2.11
N THR A 64 17.32 -4.27 2.92
CA THR A 64 18.51 -4.14 3.76
C THR A 64 19.65 -5.00 3.23
N GLU A 65 20.87 -4.76 3.71
CA GLU A 65 22.07 -5.51 3.32
C GLU A 65 21.96 -7.01 3.67
N ASP A 66 21.27 -7.34 4.77
CA ASP A 66 21.11 -8.70 5.30
C ASP A 66 20.06 -9.55 4.57
N LYS A 67 19.72 -9.23 3.31
CA LYS A 67 18.64 -9.88 2.55
C LYS A 67 17.30 -9.86 3.29
N LYS A 68 16.96 -8.75 3.93
CA LYS A 68 15.66 -8.53 4.57
C LYS A 68 14.98 -7.30 3.98
N PHE A 69 13.71 -7.12 4.30
CA PHE A 69 12.96 -5.91 4.04
C PHE A 69 12.53 -5.29 5.35
N GLN A 70 12.80 -3.99 5.47
CA GLN A 70 12.36 -3.17 6.59
C GLN A 70 11.13 -2.37 6.17
N TYR A 71 10.11 -2.36 7.03
CA TYR A 71 8.88 -1.61 6.86
C TYR A 71 8.71 -0.66 8.03
N SER A 72 8.21 0.54 7.75
CA SER A 72 7.73 1.43 8.81
C SER A 72 6.50 0.83 9.51
N LEU A 73 6.22 1.26 10.74
CA LEU A 73 5.01 0.84 11.46
C LEU A 73 3.73 1.15 10.67
N ILE A 74 3.71 2.28 9.97
CA ILE A 74 2.59 2.73 9.13
C ILE A 74 2.37 1.79 7.94
N GLU A 75 3.45 1.43 7.24
CA GLU A 75 3.37 0.47 6.12
C GLU A 75 2.93 -0.92 6.60
N ALA A 76 3.51 -1.40 7.70
CA ALA A 76 3.18 -2.70 8.26
C ALA A 76 1.71 -2.75 8.67
N PHE A 77 1.21 -1.74 9.40
CA PHE A 77 -0.20 -1.69 9.80
C PHE A 77 -1.14 -1.65 8.59
N TYR A 78 -0.80 -0.87 7.56
CA TYR A 78 -1.57 -0.85 6.30
C TYR A 78 -1.63 -2.22 5.62
N LEU A 79 -0.52 -2.95 5.60
CA LEU A 79 -0.44 -4.28 5.00
C LEU A 79 -1.16 -5.34 5.85
N MET A 80 -1.16 -5.19 7.18
CA MET A 80 -1.95 -6.03 8.09
C MET A 80 -3.45 -5.84 7.86
N GLU A 81 -3.94 -4.59 7.77
CA GLU A 81 -5.35 -4.31 7.46
C GLU A 81 -5.79 -4.91 6.11
N ARG A 82 -4.87 -5.00 5.15
CA ARG A 82 -5.14 -5.61 3.84
C ARG A 82 -4.99 -7.14 3.81
N GLY A 83 -4.70 -7.77 4.95
CA GLY A 83 -4.48 -9.21 5.07
C GLY A 83 -3.23 -9.69 4.34
N LYS A 84 -2.27 -8.80 4.05
CA LYS A 84 -1.02 -9.15 3.37
C LYS A 84 0.11 -9.48 4.34
N PHE A 85 0.02 -9.01 5.58
CA PHE A 85 1.04 -9.18 6.61
C PHE A 85 0.50 -9.91 7.83
N ASN A 86 1.28 -10.86 8.35
CA ASN A 86 1.15 -11.45 9.67
C ASN A 86 2.33 -10.96 10.52
N VAL A 87 2.11 -9.97 11.37
CA VAL A 87 3.16 -9.48 12.26
C VAL A 87 3.21 -10.33 13.52
N VAL A 88 4.42 -10.74 13.92
CA VAL A 88 4.69 -11.50 15.13
C VAL A 88 5.64 -10.72 16.06
N ASP A 89 5.60 -11.04 17.35
CA ASP A 89 6.55 -10.52 18.34
C ASP A 89 7.85 -11.34 18.40
N ASN A 90 8.79 -10.94 19.27
CA ASN A 90 10.07 -11.65 19.47
C ASN A 90 9.92 -13.09 19.95
N LYS A 91 8.72 -13.50 20.40
CA LYS A 91 8.40 -14.87 20.84
C LYS A 91 7.62 -15.62 19.75
N SER A 92 7.62 -15.12 18.52
CA SER A 92 6.87 -15.67 17.37
C SER A 92 5.35 -15.72 17.57
N LYS A 93 4.81 -14.94 18.51
CA LYS A 93 3.36 -14.85 18.72
C LYS A 93 2.76 -13.80 17.78
N LYS A 94 1.72 -14.19 17.04
CA LYS A 94 0.96 -13.26 16.18
C LYS A 94 0.41 -12.09 17.01
N ILE A 95 0.63 -10.88 16.51
CA ILE A 95 0.11 -9.64 17.07
C ILE A 95 -1.20 -9.29 16.36
N SER A 96 -2.24 -8.98 17.13
CA SER A 96 -3.51 -8.49 16.57
C SER A 96 -3.36 -7.07 16.00
N ASN A 97 -4.28 -6.65 15.13
CA ASN A 97 -4.29 -5.27 14.62
C ASN A 97 -4.39 -4.25 15.77
N ASP A 98 -5.23 -4.52 16.77
CA ASP A 98 -5.43 -3.63 17.91
C ASP A 98 -4.18 -3.52 18.80
N ASP A 99 -3.51 -4.64 19.06
CA ASP A 99 -2.27 -4.63 19.85
C ASP A 99 -1.13 -3.97 19.10
N PHE A 100 -1.05 -4.17 17.77
CA PHE A 100 -0.09 -3.47 16.92
C PHE A 100 -0.33 -1.97 16.96
N LEU A 101 -1.58 -1.53 16.78
CA LEU A 101 -1.95 -0.11 16.81
C LEU A 101 -1.62 0.53 18.16
N LYS A 102 -1.92 -0.14 19.29
CA LYS A 102 -1.56 0.34 20.63
C LYS A 102 -0.05 0.52 20.78
N LYS A 103 0.75 -0.45 20.32
CA LYS A 103 2.22 -0.36 20.34
C LYS A 103 2.71 0.78 19.46
N ALA A 104 2.18 0.90 18.25
CA ALA A 104 2.57 1.93 17.30
C ALA A 104 2.27 3.35 17.81
N ARG A 105 1.09 3.58 18.40
CA ARG A 105 0.72 4.86 19.03
C ARG A 105 1.59 5.23 20.23
N LYS A 106 2.12 4.22 20.94
CA LYS A 106 3.05 4.44 22.06
C LYS A 106 4.44 4.87 21.56
N LEU A 107 4.89 4.34 20.43
CA LEU A 107 6.19 4.68 19.83
C LEU A 107 6.12 6.02 19.06
N GLU A 108 5.05 6.22 18.30
CA GLU A 108 4.83 7.43 17.50
C GLU A 108 3.52 8.12 17.94
N PRO A 109 3.57 9.21 18.72
CA PRO A 109 2.37 9.89 19.21
C PRO A 109 1.39 10.32 18.11
N ASN A 110 1.91 10.74 16.95
CA ASN A 110 1.12 11.15 15.78
C ASN A 110 0.81 10.01 14.81
N PHE A 111 1.02 8.75 15.22
CA PHE A 111 0.85 7.57 14.35
C PHE A 111 -0.48 7.56 13.62
N TRP A 112 -1.59 7.80 14.33
CA TRP A 112 -2.92 7.68 13.74
C TRP A 112 -3.16 8.70 12.62
N VAL A 113 -2.85 9.97 12.87
CA VAL A 113 -3.01 11.05 11.88
C VAL A 113 -2.14 10.75 10.64
N ARG A 114 -0.90 10.32 10.84
CA ARG A 114 0.00 9.92 9.75
C ARG A 114 -0.54 8.70 9.00
N TYR A 115 -1.11 7.73 9.72
CA TYR A 115 -1.68 6.51 9.16
C TYR A 115 -2.88 6.80 8.26
N VAL A 116 -3.82 7.63 8.71
CA VAL A 116 -5.02 7.99 7.94
C VAL A 116 -4.62 8.63 6.60
N VAL A 117 -3.71 9.61 6.64
CA VAL A 117 -3.18 10.26 5.43
C VAL A 117 -2.45 9.27 4.52
N PHE A 118 -1.60 8.41 5.09
CA PHE A 118 -0.89 7.37 4.34
C PHE A 118 -1.89 6.42 3.64
N LYS A 119 -2.91 5.96 4.37
CA LYS A 119 -3.95 5.05 3.88
C LYS A 119 -4.74 5.69 2.73
N ASP A 120 -5.16 6.94 2.88
CA ASP A 120 -5.90 7.66 1.84
C ASP A 120 -5.04 7.87 0.57
N LEU A 121 -3.81 8.37 0.71
CA LEU A 121 -2.90 8.55 -0.43
C LEU A 121 -2.59 7.22 -1.14
N ARG A 122 -2.35 6.14 -0.39
CA ARG A 122 -2.13 4.80 -0.97
C ARG A 122 -3.37 4.24 -1.65
N LYS A 123 -4.58 4.48 -1.11
CA LYS A 123 -5.85 4.12 -1.76
C LYS A 123 -6.05 4.87 -3.08
N ARG A 124 -5.62 6.13 -3.15
CA ARG A 124 -5.65 6.96 -4.36
C ARG A 124 -4.56 6.60 -5.39
N GLY A 125 -3.76 5.57 -5.15
CA GLY A 125 -2.75 5.05 -6.08
C GLY A 125 -1.41 5.80 -6.07
N TYR A 126 -1.18 6.71 -5.11
CA TYR A 126 0.11 7.37 -4.99
C TYR A 126 1.15 6.47 -4.31
N ILE A 127 2.43 6.67 -4.63
CA ILE A 127 3.53 6.06 -3.86
C ILE A 127 3.94 7.04 -2.76
N VAL A 128 3.82 6.59 -1.52
CA VAL A 128 4.14 7.35 -0.32
C VAL A 128 5.37 6.74 0.35
N LYS A 129 6.42 7.55 0.52
CA LYS A 129 7.66 7.17 1.22
C LYS A 129 7.93 8.14 2.37
N THR A 130 8.70 7.69 3.36
CA THR A 130 9.18 8.57 4.42
C THR A 130 10.01 9.73 3.86
N ALA A 131 9.81 10.92 4.43
CA ALA A 131 10.59 12.12 4.14
C ALA A 131 11.44 12.57 5.35
N LEU A 132 11.73 11.65 6.28
CA LEU A 132 12.50 11.96 7.49
C LEU A 132 13.84 12.67 7.19
N LYS A 133 14.51 12.29 6.09
CA LYS A 133 15.76 12.94 5.61
C LYS A 133 15.61 14.44 5.32
N PHE A 134 14.40 14.91 5.10
CA PHE A 134 14.08 16.30 4.78
C PHE A 134 13.44 17.05 5.96
N GLY A 135 13.18 16.38 7.09
CA GLY A 135 12.39 16.96 8.19
C GLY A 135 10.90 17.06 7.87
N ALA A 136 10.38 16.10 7.11
CA ALA A 136 8.96 15.98 6.81
C ALA A 136 8.45 14.55 7.01
N ASP A 137 7.13 14.37 7.11
CA ASP A 137 6.54 13.05 7.30
C ASP A 137 6.64 12.21 6.03
N PHE A 138 6.10 12.72 4.92
CA PHE A 138 6.02 11.97 3.68
C PHE A 138 6.50 12.75 2.47
N ARG A 139 7.06 12.00 1.52
CA ARG A 139 7.25 12.42 0.13
C ARG A 139 6.37 11.55 -0.74
N VAL A 140 5.65 12.18 -1.65
CA VAL A 140 4.63 11.52 -2.46
C VAL A 140 4.98 11.67 -3.93
N TYR A 141 5.02 10.55 -4.63
CA TYR A 141 5.25 10.46 -6.06
C TYR A 141 3.90 10.35 -6.76
N ASP A 142 3.82 10.89 -7.97
CA ASP A 142 2.62 10.78 -8.81
C ASP A 142 2.31 9.30 -9.13
N ARG A 143 1.08 9.07 -9.57
CA ARG A 143 0.61 7.72 -9.91
C ARG A 143 1.47 7.15 -11.04
N GLY A 144 1.91 5.91 -10.87
CA GLY A 144 2.76 5.22 -11.84
C GLY A 144 4.24 5.60 -11.79
N VAL A 145 4.61 6.68 -11.09
CA VAL A 145 6.00 7.12 -10.95
C VAL A 145 6.65 6.43 -9.75
N LYS A 146 7.70 5.65 -10.00
CA LYS A 146 8.45 4.99 -8.92
C LYS A 146 9.62 5.87 -8.45
N PRO A 147 10.02 5.79 -7.16
CA PRO A 147 11.25 6.41 -6.70
C PRO A 147 12.43 5.93 -7.56
N GLY A 148 13.19 6.89 -8.11
CA GLY A 148 14.31 6.63 -9.03
C GLY A 148 13.98 6.93 -10.50
N GLU A 149 12.71 6.90 -10.89
CA GLU A 149 12.27 7.28 -12.25
C GLU A 149 12.08 8.81 -12.36
N ASP A 150 11.42 9.41 -11.36
CA ASP A 150 11.25 10.86 -11.25
C ASP A 150 11.25 11.29 -9.78
N HIS A 151 11.29 12.60 -9.55
CA HIS A 151 11.24 13.21 -8.24
C HIS A 151 9.83 13.13 -7.63
N ALA A 152 9.77 13.12 -6.29
CA ALA A 152 8.50 13.29 -5.60
C ALA A 152 7.82 14.61 -6.05
N ARG A 153 6.49 14.64 -6.05
CA ARG A 153 5.71 15.84 -6.37
C ARG A 153 5.49 16.70 -5.13
N TRP A 154 5.08 16.04 -4.04
CA TRP A 154 4.72 16.70 -2.79
C TRP A 154 5.61 16.27 -1.63
N ILE A 155 5.81 17.21 -0.71
CA ILE A 155 6.13 16.93 0.68
C ILE A 155 4.85 17.13 1.49
N VAL A 156 4.46 16.12 2.26
CA VAL A 156 3.19 16.09 2.97
C VAL A 156 3.42 16.17 4.47
N TYR A 157 2.67 17.06 5.13
CA TYR A 157 2.58 17.17 6.58
C TYR A 157 1.14 16.84 7.03
N PRO A 158 0.93 15.67 7.64
CA PRO A 158 -0.30 15.34 8.34
C PRO A 158 -0.49 16.25 9.57
N VAL A 159 -1.66 16.83 9.71
CA VAL A 159 -2.05 17.63 10.87
C VAL A 159 -3.46 17.24 11.30
N TYR A 160 -3.73 17.38 12.59
CA TYR A 160 -5.07 17.15 13.13
C TYR A 160 -5.87 18.45 13.12
N GLU A 161 -7.17 18.40 12.81
CA GLU A 161 -7.99 19.60 12.63
C GLU A 161 -7.99 20.54 13.85
N THR A 162 -7.91 19.97 15.05
CA THR A 162 -7.92 20.72 16.32
C THR A 162 -6.51 21.15 16.77
N SER A 163 -5.48 20.76 16.03
CA SER A 163 -4.11 21.14 16.37
C SER A 163 -3.84 22.61 16.05
N SER A 164 -3.39 23.37 17.05
CA SER A 164 -2.87 24.71 16.83
C SER A 164 -1.51 24.64 16.15
N GLN A 165 -1.29 25.49 15.14
CA GLN A 165 -0.01 25.62 14.45
C GLN A 165 0.42 27.07 14.46
N SER A 166 1.65 27.33 14.85
CA SER A 166 2.24 28.67 14.80
C SER A 166 2.65 29.04 13.37
N TRP A 167 2.73 30.34 13.09
CA TRP A 167 3.28 30.83 11.82
C TRP A 167 4.74 30.39 11.61
N TYR A 168 5.50 30.20 12.69
CA TYR A 168 6.88 29.68 12.62
C TYR A 168 6.91 28.23 12.12
N GLU A 169 6.04 27.35 12.64
CA GLU A 169 5.94 25.97 12.17
C GLU A 169 5.50 25.90 10.70
N PHE A 170 4.52 26.72 10.33
CA PHE A 170 4.05 26.82 8.95
C PHE A 170 5.16 27.26 7.99
N THR A 171 5.87 28.33 8.34
CA THR A 171 6.97 28.84 7.51
C THR A 171 8.14 27.86 7.44
N ALA A 172 8.43 27.11 8.52
CA ALA A 172 9.42 26.05 8.51
C ALA A 172 9.05 24.91 7.54
N LYS A 173 7.80 24.45 7.56
CA LYS A 173 7.29 23.44 6.61
C LYS A 173 7.44 23.91 5.16
N ASN A 174 7.11 25.19 4.90
CA ASN A 174 7.25 25.77 3.57
C ASN A 174 8.73 25.85 3.14
N ARG A 175 9.64 26.21 4.05
CA ARG A 175 11.09 26.23 3.79
C ARG A 175 11.61 24.84 3.39
N VAL A 176 11.17 23.78 4.06
CA VAL A 176 11.56 22.38 3.74
C VAL A 176 11.05 21.97 2.36
N ALA A 177 9.80 22.25 2.03
CA ALA A 177 9.25 21.96 0.71
C ALA A 177 10.00 22.72 -0.39
N HIS A 178 10.28 24.01 -0.16
CA HIS A 178 11.01 24.85 -1.09
C HIS A 178 12.46 24.39 -1.31
N SER A 179 13.20 24.04 -0.24
CA SER A 179 14.59 23.58 -0.34
C SER A 179 14.73 22.27 -1.11
N THR A 180 13.73 21.40 -1.03
CA THR A 180 13.68 20.12 -1.75
C THR A 180 13.11 20.25 -3.17
N ARG A 181 12.72 21.46 -3.60
CA ARG A 181 12.01 21.73 -4.86
C ARG A 181 10.76 20.87 -5.01
N LYS A 182 9.95 20.83 -3.95
CA LYS A 182 8.69 20.07 -3.87
C LYS A 182 7.57 21.00 -3.47
N ARG A 183 6.34 20.62 -3.82
CA ARG A 183 5.17 21.39 -3.40
C ARG A 183 4.78 20.99 -1.98
N LEU A 184 4.49 21.98 -1.13
CA LEU A 184 3.99 21.73 0.21
C LEU A 184 2.53 21.27 0.13
N LEU A 185 2.22 20.14 0.74
CA LEU A 185 0.86 19.66 0.90
C LEU A 185 0.58 19.48 2.39
N ILE A 186 -0.41 20.19 2.92
CA ILE A 186 -0.91 19.96 4.28
C ILE A 186 -2.11 19.03 4.18
N ALA A 187 -2.06 17.92 4.90
CA ALA A 187 -3.15 16.96 4.98
C ALA A 187 -3.81 17.09 6.36
N ILE A 188 -5.01 17.67 6.39
CA ILE A 188 -5.78 17.88 7.61
C ILE A 188 -6.69 16.66 7.81
N VAL A 189 -6.57 16.04 8.98
CA VAL A 189 -7.38 14.89 9.40
C VAL A 189 -8.37 15.36 10.47
N ASP A 190 -9.65 15.07 10.27
CA ASP A 190 -10.71 15.38 11.22
C ASP A 190 -10.94 14.25 12.24
N ASN A 191 -11.92 14.44 13.13
CA ASN A 191 -12.33 13.43 14.11
C ASN A 191 -12.91 12.15 13.50
N GLU A 192 -13.48 12.23 12.30
CA GLU A 192 -14.07 11.10 11.58
C GLU A 192 -13.05 10.33 10.73
N SER A 193 -11.78 10.76 10.77
CA SER A 193 -10.66 10.21 9.99
C SER A 193 -10.79 10.45 8.48
N ASP A 194 -11.46 11.52 8.08
CA ASP A 194 -11.44 12.03 6.72
C ASP A 194 -10.26 12.99 6.50
N CYS A 195 -9.79 13.06 5.24
CA CYS A 195 -8.60 13.82 4.86
C CYS A 195 -8.92 14.93 3.87
N VAL A 196 -8.61 16.17 4.25
CA VAL A 196 -8.65 17.34 3.37
C VAL A 196 -7.22 17.80 3.07
N TYR A 197 -6.92 18.08 1.80
CA TYR A 197 -5.57 18.43 1.35
C TYR A 197 -5.50 19.87 0.85
N TYR A 198 -4.52 20.62 1.32
CA TYR A 198 -4.21 21.97 0.87
C TYR A 198 -2.82 22.02 0.25
N GLU A 199 -2.76 22.29 -1.06
CA GLU A 199 -1.50 22.56 -1.76
C GLU A 199 -1.12 24.03 -1.60
N ILE A 200 0.05 24.28 -1.03
CA ILE A 200 0.55 25.64 -0.79
C ILE A 200 1.61 25.96 -1.82
N LYS A 201 1.45 27.12 -2.47
CA LYS A 201 2.42 27.68 -3.40
C LYS A 201 2.85 29.04 -2.92
N TRP A 202 4.15 29.29 -2.94
CA TRP A 202 4.67 30.63 -2.76
C TRP A 202 4.34 31.46 -4.00
N MET A 203 3.58 32.54 -3.82
CA MET A 203 3.38 33.57 -4.85
C MET A 203 4.27 34.78 -4.56
N ARG A 204 4.97 35.27 -5.59
CA ARG A 204 5.54 36.61 -5.57
C ARG A 204 4.46 37.56 -6.08
N PRO A 205 3.97 38.49 -5.26
CA PRO A 205 2.98 39.48 -5.69
C PRO A 205 3.53 40.45 -6.72
#